data_AF-A0AAP2MJI6-F1
#
_entry.id   AF-A0AAP2MJI6-F1
#
_cell.length_a   1.000
_cell.length_b   1.000
_cell.length_c   1.000
_cell.angle_alpha   90.00
_cell.angle_beta   90.00
_cell.angle_gamma   90.00
#
_symmetry.space_group_name_H-M   'P 1'
#
loop_
_entity.id
_entity.type
_entity.pdbx_description
1 polymer ?
#
loop_
_entity_poly.entity_id
_entity_poly.type
_entity_poly.pdbx_seq_one_letter_code
_entity_poly.pdbx_strand_id
1 'polypeptide(L)' 'MSDSVRRVERRTGGQVLSAERVPYDGRDVNRVKVVDSSGRVRIYMDDPQSRDRPQQEPPTRRDDD' A
#
# COMPACT_ATOMS: atom_id res chain seq x y z
N MET A 1 -2.58 12.52 -1.15
CA MET A 1 -1.51 11.69 -0.56
C MET A 1 -1.72 11.43 0.92
N SER A 2 -2.08 12.43 1.72
CA SER A 2 -2.23 12.30 3.18
C SER A 2 -3.20 11.20 3.64
N ASP A 3 -4.28 10.93 2.90
CA ASP A 3 -5.21 9.83 3.24
C ASP A 3 -4.62 8.43 3.02
N SER A 4 -3.77 8.27 2.01
CA SER A 4 -3.09 6.99 1.73
C SER A 4 -2.04 6.71 2.79
N VAL A 5 -1.26 7.71 3.19
CA VAL A 5 -0.29 7.62 4.29
C VAL A 5 -1.00 7.21 5.59
N ARG A 6 -2.04 7.94 6.00
CA ARG A 6 -2.80 7.64 7.22
C ARG A 6 -3.43 6.25 7.21
N ARG A 7 -3.92 5.77 6.06
CA ARG A 7 -4.46 4.40 5.93
C ARG A 7 -3.38 3.35 6.11
N VAL A 8 -2.25 3.54 5.45
CA VAL A 8 -1.15 2.59 5.49
C VAL A 8 -0.57 2.51 6.90
N GLU A 9 -0.34 3.65 7.57
CA GLU A 9 0.06 3.69 8.97
C GLU A 9 -0.95 2.96 9.88
N ARG A 10 -2.26 3.23 9.71
CA ARG A 10 -3.32 2.55 10.49
C ARG A 10 -3.42 1.04 10.24
N ARG A 11 -3.22 0.58 9.00
CA ARG A 11 -3.34 -0.84 8.63
C ARG A 11 -2.12 -1.67 9.00
N THR A 12 -0.94 -1.06 8.97
CA THR A 12 0.33 -1.79 9.12
C THR A 12 1.01 -1.55 10.44
N GLY A 13 0.70 -0.44 11.13
CA GLY A 13 1.42 0.00 12.33
C GLY A 13 2.88 0.38 12.05
N GLY A 14 3.28 0.49 10.77
CA GLY A 14 4.64 0.84 10.35
C GLY A 14 4.80 2.31 9.98
N GLN A 15 6.05 2.78 9.93
CA GLN A 15 6.38 4.15 9.56
C GLN A 15 6.49 4.29 8.04
N VAL A 16 5.84 5.32 7.47
CA VAL A 16 5.94 5.62 6.05
C VAL A 16 7.28 6.30 5.74
N LEU A 17 8.02 5.74 4.79
CA LEU A 17 9.29 6.29 4.29
C LEU A 17 9.09 7.14 3.04
N SER A 18 8.12 6.77 2.19
CA SER A 18 7.83 7.48 0.94
C SER A 18 6.40 7.21 0.51
N ALA A 19 5.75 8.22 -0.08
CA ALA A 19 4.44 8.10 -0.69
C ALA A 19 4.41 8.95 -1.97
N GLU A 20 4.47 8.29 -3.11
CA GLU A 20 4.55 8.93 -4.43
C GLU A 20 3.43 8.42 -5.34
N ARG A 21 3.08 9.22 -6.35
CA ARG A 21 2.13 8.80 -7.39
C ARG A 21 2.93 8.25 -8.57
N VAL A 22 2.58 7.06 -9.03
CA VAL A 22 3.25 6.40 -10.15
C VAL A 22 2.22 5.94 -11.19
N PRO A 23 2.55 6.02 -12.49
CA PRO A 23 1.73 5.41 -13.53
C PRO A 23 1.83 3.88 -13.43
N TYR A 24 0.68 3.21 -13.44
CA TYR A 24 0.55 1.76 -13.41
C TYR A 24 -0.74 1.37 -14.14
N ASP A 25 -0.66 0.45 -15.10
CA ASP A 25 -1.85 -0.05 -15.83
C ASP A 25 -2.71 1.07 -16.47
N GLY A 26 -2.05 2.08 -17.05
CA GLY A 26 -2.73 3.22 -17.69
C GLY A 26 -3.36 4.23 -16.73
N ARG A 27 -3.14 4.09 -15.42
CA ARG A 27 -3.70 4.96 -14.38
C ARG A 27 -2.66 5.33 -13.33
N ASP A 28 -2.93 6.40 -12.59
CA ASP A 28 -2.07 6.85 -11.51
C ASP A 28 -2.44 6.16 -10.19
N VAL A 29 -1.49 5.45 -9.59
CA VAL A 29 -1.65 4.81 -8.27
C VAL A 29 -0.72 5.44 -7.24
N ASN A 30 -1.09 5.35 -5.95
CA ASN A 30 -0.18 5.78 -4.88
C ASN A 30 0.70 4.60 -4.47
N ARG A 31 2.01 4.74 -4.64
CA ARG A 31 3.01 3.79 -4.15
C ARG A 31 3.54 4.28 -2.80
N VAL A 32 3.32 3.48 -1.76
CA VAL A 32 3.72 3.80 -0.39
C VAL A 32 4.76 2.80 0.10
N LYS A 33 5.92 3.29 0.52
CA LYS A 33 6.96 2.49 1.18
C LYS A 33 6.82 2.64 2.69
N VAL A 34 6.83 1.51 3.39
CA VAL A 34 6.63 1.43 4.84
C VAL A 34 7.72 0.58 5.44
N VAL A 35 8.26 0.98 6.58
CA VAL A 35 9.07 0.11 7.43
C VAL A 35 8.20 -0.43 8.57
N ASP A 36 8.14 -1.75 8.72
CA ASP A 36 7.43 -2.39 9.83
C ASP A 36 8.27 -2.36 11.12
N SER A 37 7.67 -2.77 12.24
CA SER A 37 8.35 -2.80 13.55
C SER A 37 9.56 -3.75 13.62
N SER A 38 9.68 -4.69 12.67
CA SER A 38 10.85 -5.56 12.55
C SER A 38 11.96 -4.96 11.66
N GLY A 39 11.77 -3.73 11.17
CA GLY A 39 12.71 -3.06 10.28
C GLY A 39 12.60 -3.48 8.81
N ARG A 40 11.58 -4.26 8.43
CA ARG A 40 11.41 -4.69 7.03
C ARG A 40 10.65 -3.66 6.23
N VAL A 41 11.14 -3.38 5.03
CA VAL A 41 10.50 -2.46 4.09
C VAL A 41 9.46 -3.20 3.25
N ARG A 42 8.22 -2.70 3.21
CA ARG A 42 7.12 -3.19 2.37
C ARG A 42 6.64 -2.07 1.45
N ILE A 43 6.21 -2.44 0.25
CA ILE A 43 5.66 -1.52 -0.75
C ILE A 43 4.17 -1.83 -0.94
N TYR A 44 3.32 -0.81 -0.76
CA TYR A 44 1.88 -0.89 -0.97
C TYR A 44 1.48 -0.03 -2.17
N MET A 45 0.69 -0.60 -3.08
CA MET A 45 0.05 0.14 -4.16
C MET A 45 -1.41 0.40 -3.76
N ASP A 46 -1.78 1.66 -3.62
CA ASP A 46 -3.13 2.12 -3.27
C ASP A 46 -3.75 2.83 -4.48
N ASP A 47 -4.62 2.11 -5.19
CA ASP A 47 -5.42 2.64 -6.29
C ASP A 47 -6.64 3.41 -5.73
N PRO A 48 -6.74 4.73 -5.93
CA PRO A 48 -7.88 5.51 -5.46
C PRO A 48 -9.21 5.17 -6.15
N GLN A 49 -9.21 4.54 -7.33
CA GLN A 49 -10.43 4.13 -8.05
C GLN A 49 -10.96 2.77 -7.61
N SER A 50 -10.12 1.94 -6.98
CA SER A 50 -10.56 0.67 -6.37
C SER A 50 -11.43 0.86 -5.12
N ARG A 51 -11.69 2.11 -4.71
CA ARG A 51 -12.47 2.49 -3.51
C ARG A 51 -13.97 2.17 -3.61
N ASP A 52 -14.51 1.97 -4.81
CA ASP A 52 -15.93 1.62 -5.00
C ASP A 52 -16.22 0.11 -4.88
N ARG A 53 -15.20 -0.72 -4.62
CA ARG A 53 -15.39 -2.14 -4.27
C ARG A 53 -15.05 -2.38 -2.80
N PRO A 54 -15.95 -3.01 -2.00
CA PRO A 54 -15.62 -3.40 -0.64
C PRO A 54 -14.37 -4.29 -0.67
N GLN A 55 -13.44 -3.89 0.17
CA GLN A 55 -12.05 -4.27 0.17
C GLN A 55 -11.87 -5.77 0.44
N GLN A 56 -11.71 -6.57 -0.62
CA GLN A 56 -11.14 -7.91 -0.49
C GLN A 56 -9.67 -7.74 -0.11
N GLU A 57 -9.31 -8.35 1.01
CA GLU A 57 -7.96 -8.39 1.56
C GLU A 57 -6.97 -8.87 0.49
N PRO A 58 -5.73 -8.34 0.47
CA PRO A 58 -4.74 -8.80 -0.50
C PRO A 58 -4.49 -10.29 -0.27
N PRO A 59 -4.54 -11.16 -1.29
CA PRO A 59 -4.03 -12.51 -1.14
C PRO A 59 -2.54 -12.37 -0.85
N THR A 60 -2.17 -12.61 0.41
CA THR A 60 -0.79 -12.90 0.75
C THR A 60 -0.43 -14.13 -0.06
N ARG A 61 0.36 -13.95 -1.14
CA ARG A 61 1.08 -15.04 -1.80
C ARG A 61 2.11 -15.59 -0.79
N ARG A 62 1.58 -16.42 0.10
CA ARG A 62 2.15 -17.63 0.67
C ARG A 62 1.57 -18.74 -0.21
N ASP A 63 2.27 -19.72 -0.74
CA ASP A 63 3.54 -20.34 -0.41
C ASP A 63 4.11 -20.99 -1.70
N ASP A 64 5.32 -21.52 -1.57
CA ASP A 64 6.16 -22.31 -2.47
C ASP A 64 5.47 -23.34 -3.41
N ASP A 65 6.00 -23.47 -4.64
CA ASP A 65 6.30 -24.76 -5.31
C ASP A 65 7.53 -24.58 -6.22
#